data_AF-A0A087SNZ6-F1
#
_entry.id   AF-A0A087SNZ6-F1
#
_cell.length_a   1.000
_cell.length_b   1.000
_cell.length_c   1.000
_cell.angle_alpha   90.00
_cell.angle_beta   90.00
_cell.angle_gamma   90.00
#
_symmetry.space_group_name_H-M   'P 1'
#
loop_
_entity.id
_entity.type
_entity.pdbx_description
1 polymer ?
#
loop_
_entity_poly.entity_id
_entity_poly.type
_entity_poly.pdbx_seq_one_letter_code
_entity_poly.pdbx_strand_id
1 'polypeptide(L)'
;MQTVASQSAFAPTGIRSAPLRTSGTRARPSTLVRSNKKTDIAKQGLNGIENEVVKNNLMGRSRFQNKKDWVDASGRKGKGYGVYRFENKYGANVDGYSPIYTPDLWSESGDSYKLGRNGLIAWAGFFVIFLGVAVNLILATSAVGQ
;
A
#
# COMPACT_ATOMS: atom_id res chain seq x y z
N MET A 1 -74.63 2.64 38.87
CA MET A 1 -73.42 2.03 38.26
C MET A 1 -72.97 2.95 37.14
N GLN A 2 -71.95 3.77 37.38
CA GLN A 2 -71.36 4.60 36.34
C GLN A 2 -69.85 4.36 36.30
N THR A 3 -69.40 4.19 35.07
CA THR A 3 -68.16 3.61 34.57
C THR A 3 -66.98 4.56 34.68
N VAL A 4 -65.84 4.00 35.07
CA VAL A 4 -64.51 4.62 35.19
C VAL A 4 -64.01 5.07 33.81
N ALA A 5 -63.62 6.34 33.69
CA ALA A 5 -62.96 6.87 32.50
C ALA A 5 -61.45 6.58 32.55
N SER A 6 -60.96 5.84 31.56
CA SER A 6 -59.54 5.51 31.37
C SER A 6 -58.74 6.75 30.93
N GLN A 7 -57.70 7.10 31.66
CA GLN A 7 -56.74 8.14 31.28
C GLN A 7 -55.86 7.63 30.11
N SER A 8 -55.72 8.44 29.05
CA SER A 8 -54.84 8.14 27.92
C SER A 8 -53.38 8.49 28.26
N ALA A 9 -52.47 7.55 28.01
CA ALA A 9 -51.04 7.74 28.23
C ALA A 9 -50.43 8.61 27.12
N PHE A 10 -49.75 9.70 27.51
CA PHE A 10 -48.88 10.48 26.63
C PHE A 10 -47.62 9.67 26.30
N ALA A 11 -47.40 9.35 25.02
CA ALA A 11 -46.16 8.77 24.53
C ALA A 11 -45.21 9.90 24.07
N PRO A 12 -43.95 9.95 24.53
CA PRO A 12 -43.00 10.93 24.03
C PRO A 12 -42.47 10.48 22.64
N THR A 13 -42.67 11.31 21.63
CA THR A 13 -42.05 11.17 20.31
C THR A 13 -40.57 11.57 20.40
N GLY A 14 -39.72 10.63 20.81
CA GLY A 14 -38.27 10.78 20.68
C GLY A 14 -37.84 10.77 19.22
N ILE A 15 -37.21 11.84 18.75
CA ILE A 15 -36.57 11.91 17.44
C ILE A 15 -35.41 10.91 17.43
N ARG A 16 -35.61 9.75 16.78
CA ARG A 16 -34.53 8.79 16.53
C ARG A 16 -33.67 9.33 15.39
N SER A 17 -32.49 9.88 15.70
CA SER A 17 -31.47 10.14 14.69
C SER A 17 -30.93 8.80 14.19
N ALA A 18 -31.13 8.52 12.90
CA ALA A 18 -30.52 7.37 12.27
C ALA A 18 -28.99 7.56 12.22
N PRO A 19 -28.18 6.51 12.45
CA PRO A 19 -26.73 6.63 12.30
C PRO A 19 -26.39 6.89 10.83
N LEU A 20 -25.72 8.02 10.58
CA LEU A 20 -25.15 8.36 9.29
C LEU A 20 -24.10 7.29 8.95
N ARG A 21 -24.45 6.33 8.09
CA ARG A 21 -23.50 5.36 7.55
C ARG A 21 -22.51 6.10 6.67
N THR A 22 -21.38 6.50 7.22
CA THR A 22 -20.27 7.00 6.42
C THR A 22 -19.76 5.82 5.60
N SER A 23 -20.11 5.76 4.31
CA SER A 23 -19.40 4.90 3.37
C SER A 23 -18.02 5.54 3.16
N GLY A 24 -17.12 5.26 4.10
CA GLY A 24 -15.71 5.63 3.99
C GLY A 24 -15.11 4.82 2.86
N THR A 25 -15.26 5.31 1.62
CA THR A 25 -14.41 4.88 0.52
C THR A 25 -13.04 5.43 0.85
N ARG A 26 -12.28 4.68 1.65
CA ARG A 26 -10.89 4.95 1.93
C ARG A 26 -10.21 4.90 0.55
N ALA A 27 -9.91 6.07 -0.01
CA ALA A 27 -9.16 6.16 -1.25
C ALA A 27 -7.86 5.40 -1.01
N ARG A 28 -7.77 4.20 -1.56
CA ARG A 28 -6.52 3.44 -1.59
C ARG A 28 -5.64 4.26 -2.52
N PRO A 29 -4.46 4.75 -2.10
CA PRO A 29 -3.52 5.32 -3.04
C PRO A 29 -3.19 4.21 -4.05
N SER A 30 -3.80 4.26 -5.23
CA SER A 30 -3.38 3.40 -6.33
C SER A 30 -2.10 4.02 -6.86
N THR A 31 -0.97 3.58 -6.32
CA THR A 31 0.27 3.59 -7.07
C THR A 31 -0.02 2.81 -8.35
N LEU A 32 -0.32 3.53 -9.43
CA LEU A 32 -0.43 2.96 -10.76
C LEU A 32 0.97 2.46 -11.11
N VAL A 33 1.22 1.19 -10.82
CA VAL A 33 2.43 0.46 -11.18
C VAL A 33 2.44 0.35 -12.70
N ARG A 34 3.09 1.31 -13.36
CA ARG A 34 3.51 1.15 -14.76
C ARG A 34 4.85 0.42 -14.74
N SER A 35 4.83 -0.87 -14.43
CA SER A 35 5.82 -1.79 -14.97
C SER A 35 5.13 -2.57 -16.07
N ASN A 36 5.48 -2.27 -17.32
CA ASN A 36 4.96 -2.98 -18.50
C ASN A 36 5.59 -4.38 -18.67
N LYS A 37 6.48 -4.81 -17.74
CA LYS A 37 7.04 -6.15 -17.75
C LYS A 37 6.43 -6.95 -16.60
N LYS A 38 5.64 -7.97 -16.94
CA LYS A 38 5.40 -9.11 -16.04
C LYS A 38 6.73 -9.81 -15.84
N THR A 39 7.45 -9.46 -14.78
CA THR A 39 8.61 -10.22 -14.32
C THR A 39 8.09 -11.49 -13.64
N ASP A 40 8.66 -12.61 -14.02
CA ASP A 40 8.27 -13.92 -13.50
C ASP A 40 9.05 -14.17 -12.21
N ILE A 41 8.41 -13.98 -11.06
CA ILE A 41 8.99 -14.22 -9.72
C ILE A 41 9.46 -15.66 -9.55
N ALA A 42 8.95 -16.62 -10.34
CA ALA A 42 9.50 -17.97 -10.31
C ALA A 42 10.88 -18.04 -10.97
N LYS A 43 11.21 -17.11 -11.88
CA LYS A 43 12.49 -17.05 -12.61
C LYS A 43 13.46 -16.01 -12.05
N GLN A 44 12.95 -14.99 -11.38
CA GLN A 44 13.70 -13.85 -10.83
C GLN A 44 13.58 -13.84 -9.29
N GLY A 45 14.58 -13.37 -8.56
CA GLY A 45 14.58 -13.43 -7.09
C GLY A 45 15.45 -14.56 -6.53
N LEU A 46 14.95 -15.27 -5.52
CA LEU A 46 15.67 -16.37 -4.84
C LEU A 46 16.09 -17.50 -5.78
N ASN A 47 15.38 -17.70 -6.90
CA ASN A 47 15.75 -18.71 -7.89
C ASN A 47 17.01 -18.38 -8.70
N GLY A 48 17.44 -17.11 -8.70
CA GLY A 48 18.69 -16.66 -9.33
C GLY A 48 19.95 -16.84 -8.47
N ILE A 49 19.82 -17.34 -7.24
CA ILE A 49 20.96 -17.61 -6.36
C ILE A 49 21.65 -18.91 -6.79
N GLU A 50 22.90 -18.82 -7.23
CA GLU A 50 23.70 -19.96 -7.71
C GLU A 50 24.00 -20.97 -6.59
N ASN A 51 24.21 -20.49 -5.36
CA ASN A 51 24.51 -21.35 -4.23
C ASN A 51 23.24 -22.02 -3.68
N GLU A 52 23.10 -23.33 -3.95
CA GLU A 52 21.94 -24.12 -3.55
C GLU A 52 21.70 -24.11 -2.02
N VAL A 53 22.77 -24.11 -1.21
CA VAL A 53 22.64 -24.10 0.25
C VAL A 53 22.04 -22.77 0.71
N VAL A 54 22.55 -21.66 0.21
CA VAL A 54 22.03 -20.31 0.55
C VAL A 54 20.59 -20.18 0.08
N LYS A 55 20.31 -20.58 -1.17
CA LYS A 55 18.96 -20.60 -1.74
C LYS A 55 17.99 -21.39 -0.86
N ASN A 56 18.33 -22.63 -0.51
CA ASN A 56 17.46 -23.48 0.31
C ASN A 56 17.22 -22.88 1.71
N ASN A 57 18.22 -22.28 2.33
CA ASN A 57 18.05 -21.60 3.63
C ASN A 57 17.06 -20.43 3.53
N LEU A 58 17.23 -19.57 2.52
CA LEU A 58 16.32 -18.43 2.31
C LEU A 58 14.91 -18.91 1.99
N MET A 59 14.76 -19.98 1.18
CA MET A 59 13.46 -20.59 0.87
C MET A 59 12.83 -21.32 2.07
N GLY A 60 13.55 -21.46 3.20
CA GLY A 60 13.10 -22.23 4.35
C GLY A 60 12.98 -23.73 4.06
N ARG A 61 13.77 -24.25 3.13
CA ARG A 61 13.82 -25.67 2.77
C ARG A 61 14.99 -26.35 3.45
N SER A 62 14.77 -27.54 3.99
CA SER A 62 15.84 -28.31 4.60
C SER A 62 16.53 -29.22 3.57
N ARG A 63 17.82 -29.51 3.78
CA ARG A 63 18.60 -30.42 2.93
C ARG A 63 18.07 -31.87 2.94
N PHE A 64 17.26 -32.20 3.95
CA PHE A 64 16.73 -33.53 4.19
C PHE A 64 15.25 -33.65 3.79
N GLN A 65 14.61 -32.53 3.45
CA GLN A 65 13.17 -32.45 3.21
C GLN A 65 12.67 -33.35 2.08
N ASN A 66 13.49 -33.53 1.05
CA ASN A 66 13.15 -34.34 -0.12
C ASN A 66 13.47 -35.84 0.08
N LYS A 67 13.97 -36.25 1.26
CA LYS A 67 14.27 -37.65 1.54
C LYS A 67 12.98 -38.40 1.91
N LYS A 68 12.88 -39.65 1.49
CA LYS A 68 11.68 -40.51 1.64
C LYS A 68 11.22 -40.67 3.10
N ASP A 69 12.17 -40.72 4.03
CA ASP A 69 11.93 -40.94 5.46
C ASP A 69 12.06 -39.64 6.28
N TRP A 70 11.92 -38.48 5.62
CA TRP A 70 11.96 -37.21 6.32
C TRP A 70 10.76 -37.03 7.24
N VAL A 71 11.06 -36.63 8.48
CA VAL A 71 10.09 -36.34 9.52
C VAL A 71 10.09 -34.83 9.75
N ASP A 72 8.91 -34.23 9.80
CA ASP A 72 8.77 -32.81 10.09
C ASP A 72 9.07 -32.51 11.57
N ALA A 73 9.16 -31.22 11.92
CA ALA A 73 9.43 -30.79 13.29
C ALA A 73 8.37 -31.25 14.31
N SER A 74 7.20 -31.71 13.86
CA SER A 74 6.14 -32.25 14.72
C SER A 74 6.19 -33.78 14.88
N GLY A 75 7.23 -34.43 14.36
CA GLY A 75 7.37 -35.89 14.45
C GLY A 75 6.52 -36.66 13.44
N ARG A 76 5.87 -35.98 12.49
CA ARG A 76 5.03 -36.62 11.47
C ARG A 76 5.78 -36.79 10.16
N LYS A 77 5.35 -37.75 9.34
CA LYS A 77 5.90 -37.90 7.98
C LYS A 77 5.81 -36.57 7.24
N GLY A 78 6.98 -36.06 6.86
CA GLY A 78 7.09 -34.74 6.31
C GLY A 78 6.45 -34.65 4.93
N LYS A 79 5.73 -33.56 4.69
CA LYS A 79 4.96 -33.35 3.45
C LYS A 79 5.74 -32.63 2.35
N GLY A 80 7.04 -32.41 2.56
CA GLY A 80 7.87 -31.60 1.67
C GLY A 80 7.59 -30.09 1.71
N TYR A 81 6.68 -29.62 2.57
CA TYR A 81 6.47 -28.18 2.76
C TYR A 81 7.57 -27.61 3.65
N GLY A 82 8.36 -26.66 3.14
CA GLY A 82 9.36 -25.91 3.91
C GLY A 82 8.71 -25.06 5.00
N VAL A 83 9.45 -24.10 5.56
CA VAL A 83 8.90 -23.08 6.47
C VAL A 83 7.70 -22.38 5.82
N TYR A 84 7.73 -22.20 4.49
CA TYR A 84 6.67 -21.56 3.72
C TYR A 84 5.90 -22.58 2.87
N ARG A 85 4.60 -22.74 3.16
CA ARG A 85 3.72 -23.72 2.50
C ARG A 85 3.20 -23.27 1.13
N PHE A 86 3.15 -21.97 0.88
CA PHE A 86 2.45 -21.37 -0.27
C PHE A 86 3.40 -20.79 -1.33
N GLU A 87 4.67 -21.15 -1.29
CA GLU A 87 5.65 -20.73 -2.29
C GLU A 87 5.16 -21.02 -3.72
N ASN A 88 4.68 -22.25 -3.96
CA ASN A 88 4.14 -22.66 -5.27
C ASN A 88 2.89 -21.87 -5.71
N LYS A 89 2.13 -21.31 -4.77
CA LYS A 89 0.90 -20.55 -5.08
C LYS A 89 1.22 -19.12 -5.54
N TYR A 90 2.26 -18.53 -4.95
CA TYR A 90 2.61 -17.12 -5.19
C TYR A 90 3.86 -16.96 -6.08
N GLY A 91 4.63 -18.02 -6.29
CA GLY A 91 5.83 -18.07 -7.13
C GLY A 91 7.13 -18.06 -6.31
N ALA A 92 7.15 -17.35 -5.18
CA ALA A 92 8.28 -17.34 -4.24
C ALA A 92 7.81 -17.17 -2.79
N ASN A 93 8.75 -17.30 -1.85
CA ASN A 93 8.55 -17.01 -0.43
C ASN A 93 8.63 -15.49 -0.16
N VAL A 94 8.43 -15.08 1.09
CA VAL A 94 8.49 -13.67 1.52
C VAL A 94 9.80 -13.01 1.10
N ASP A 95 10.93 -13.71 1.31
CA ASP A 95 12.27 -13.20 1.00
C ASP A 95 12.54 -13.09 -0.50
N GLY A 96 11.85 -13.89 -1.33
CA GLY A 96 11.93 -13.84 -2.79
C GLY A 96 11.42 -12.55 -3.40
N TYR A 97 10.60 -11.79 -2.67
CA TYR A 97 10.14 -10.47 -3.07
C TYR A 97 11.05 -9.35 -2.57
N SER A 98 12.12 -9.64 -1.83
CA SER A 98 12.99 -8.60 -1.29
C SER A 98 13.67 -7.80 -2.42
N PRO A 99 13.83 -6.47 -2.28
CA PRO A 99 14.45 -5.63 -3.31
C PRO A 99 15.85 -6.09 -3.70
N ILE A 100 16.61 -6.69 -2.78
CA ILE A 100 17.96 -7.20 -3.03
C ILE A 100 18.02 -8.29 -4.11
N TYR A 101 16.91 -9.01 -4.36
CA TYR A 101 16.85 -10.06 -5.37
C TYR A 101 15.89 -9.74 -6.52
N THR A 102 15.03 -8.75 -6.36
CA THR A 102 14.02 -8.39 -7.37
C THR A 102 13.88 -6.88 -7.57
N PRO A 103 14.96 -6.13 -7.82
CA PRO A 103 14.90 -4.66 -7.89
C PRO A 103 13.88 -4.16 -8.93
N ASP A 104 13.77 -4.87 -10.06
CA ASP A 104 12.86 -4.54 -11.17
C ASP A 104 11.35 -4.63 -10.82
N LEU A 105 10.99 -5.35 -9.75
CA LEU A 105 9.61 -5.46 -9.27
C LEU A 105 9.17 -4.28 -8.41
N TRP A 106 10.13 -3.55 -7.86
CA TRP A 106 9.85 -2.48 -6.92
C TRP A 106 9.63 -1.18 -7.68
N SER A 107 8.69 -0.39 -7.17
CA SER A 107 8.33 0.88 -7.78
C SER A 107 9.45 1.91 -7.56
N GLU A 108 10.07 2.38 -8.64
CA GLU A 108 11.01 3.52 -8.60
C GLU A 108 10.38 4.79 -7.99
N SER A 109 9.06 4.90 -8.06
CA SER A 109 8.31 6.09 -7.61
C SER A 109 8.12 6.19 -6.09
N GLY A 110 8.51 5.17 -5.32
CA GLY A 110 8.44 5.21 -3.85
C GLY A 110 9.51 6.09 -3.20
N ASP A 111 10.68 6.23 -3.84
CA ASP A 111 11.87 6.84 -3.25
C ASP A 111 12.26 8.19 -3.88
N SER A 112 11.55 8.61 -4.94
CA SER A 112 11.88 9.83 -5.68
C SER A 112 10.62 10.65 -5.99
N TYR A 113 10.39 11.69 -5.20
CA TYR A 113 9.36 12.68 -5.51
C TYR A 113 9.87 13.62 -6.60
N LYS A 114 9.60 13.27 -7.87
CA LYS A 114 9.86 14.15 -9.01
C LYS A 114 8.53 14.62 -9.57
N LEU A 115 8.07 15.79 -9.10
CA LEU A 115 6.97 16.53 -9.72
C LEU A 115 7.25 16.85 -11.22
N GLY A 116 8.51 16.67 -11.63
CA GLY A 116 8.96 16.64 -13.00
C GLY A 116 8.89 18.02 -13.65
N ARG A 117 8.92 18.04 -14.99
CA ARG A 117 8.84 19.27 -15.78
C ARG A 117 7.57 20.07 -15.47
N ASN A 118 6.45 19.40 -15.23
CA ASN A 118 5.17 20.04 -14.94
C ASN A 118 5.21 20.80 -13.61
N GLY A 119 5.82 20.22 -12.57
CA GLY A 119 6.03 20.91 -11.31
C GLY A 119 7.02 22.05 -11.39
N LEU A 120 8.07 21.91 -12.21
CA LEU A 120 9.01 23.01 -12.46
C LEU A 120 8.32 24.19 -13.16
N ILE A 121 7.44 23.92 -14.13
CA ILE A 121 6.63 24.94 -14.80
C ILE A 121 5.67 25.62 -13.81
N ALA A 122 5.01 24.83 -12.94
CA ALA A 122 4.13 25.38 -11.91
C ALA A 122 4.89 26.31 -10.95
N TRP A 123 6.10 25.90 -10.54
CA TRP A 123 6.97 26.71 -9.69
C TRP A 123 7.41 28.00 -10.38
N ALA A 124 7.84 27.92 -11.64
CA ALA A 124 8.20 29.10 -12.42
C ALA A 124 7.02 30.06 -12.60
N GLY A 125 5.83 29.54 -12.91
CA GLY A 125 4.61 30.34 -13.02
C GLY A 125 4.25 31.05 -11.71
N PHE A 126 4.36 30.34 -10.59
CA PHE A 126 4.18 30.93 -9.26
C PHE A 126 5.13 32.11 -9.01
N PHE A 127 6.42 31.96 -9.35
CA PHE A 127 7.41 33.03 -9.18
C PHE A 127 7.11 34.27 -10.04
N VAL A 128 6.68 34.09 -11.27
CA VAL A 128 6.32 35.20 -12.16
C VAL A 128 5.11 35.96 -11.63
N ILE A 129 4.07 35.25 -11.18
CA ILE A 129 2.89 35.87 -10.58
C ILE A 129 3.27 36.61 -9.29
N PHE A 130 4.07 36.00 -8.44
CA PHE A 130 4.54 36.60 -7.19
C PHE A 130 5.31 37.91 -7.45
N LEU A 131 6.23 37.92 -8.42
CA LEU A 131 6.94 39.14 -8.80
C LEU A 131 6.01 40.21 -9.38
N GLY A 132 5.06 39.83 -10.23
CA GLY A 132 4.09 40.76 -10.81
C GLY A 132 3.25 41.46 -9.75
N VAL A 133 2.76 40.70 -8.76
CA VAL A 133 2.01 41.25 -7.62
C VAL A 133 2.91 42.16 -6.78
N ALA A 134 4.16 41.76 -6.50
CA ALA A 134 5.10 42.58 -5.72
C ALA A 134 5.39 43.92 -6.41
N VAL A 135 5.67 43.91 -7.72
CA VAL A 135 5.88 45.15 -8.49
C VAL A 135 4.63 46.01 -8.52
N ASN A 136 3.46 45.41 -8.74
CA ASN A 136 2.19 46.15 -8.71
C ASN A 136 1.94 46.81 -7.36
N LEU A 137 2.18 46.09 -6.25
CA LEU A 137 2.08 46.65 -4.91
C LEU A 137 3.05 47.82 -4.75
N ILE A 138 4.32 47.66 -5.09
CA ILE A 138 5.30 48.75 -5.01
C ILE A 138 4.77 49.97 -5.76
N LEU A 139 4.36 49.86 -7.02
CA LEU A 139 3.86 51.01 -7.77
C LEU A 139 2.59 51.63 -7.17
N ALA A 140 1.70 50.80 -6.61
CA ALA A 140 0.45 51.27 -6.04
C ALA A 140 0.61 51.93 -4.65
N THR A 141 1.62 51.53 -3.85
CA THR A 141 1.87 52.09 -2.50
C THR A 141 3.11 52.99 -2.41
N SER A 142 3.94 53.07 -3.45
CA SER A 142 5.15 53.89 -3.41
C SER A 142 4.84 55.37 -3.60
N ALA A 143 5.37 56.19 -2.68
CA ALA A 143 5.50 57.64 -2.85
C ALA A 143 6.65 58.03 -3.82
N VAL A 144 7.10 57.12 -4.71
CA VAL A 144 8.25 57.32 -5.61
C VAL A 144 7.99 58.40 -6.68
N GLY A 145 6.75 58.90 -6.78
CA GLY A 145 6.39 60.08 -7.57
C GLY A 145 5.83 61.25 -6.77
N GLN A 146 5.99 61.27 -5.43
CA GLN A 146 5.68 62.44 -4.58
C GLN A 146 6.95 63.24 -4.26
#